data_AF-A0A0B1T8E7-F1
#
_entry.id   AF-A0A0B1T8E7-F1
#
_cell.length_a   1.000
_cell.length_b   1.000
_cell.length_c   1.000
_cell.angle_alpha   90.00
_cell.angle_beta   90.00
_cell.angle_gamma   90.00
#
_symmetry.space_group_name_H-M   'P 1'
#
loop_
_entity.id
_entity.type
_entity.pdbx_description
1 polymer ?
#
loop_
_entity_poly.entity_id
_entity_poly.type
_entity_poly.pdbx_seq_one_letter_code
_entity_poly.pdbx_strand_id
1 'polypeptide(L)'
;SFSAIRPDRDIIGKQKNPRRKKLKREDSSLPSPGSADSPSPHEDVLVTFLVDVELQSMGGPAARTPLPIGIQRIKAEPDMDISSLFSNRYAYEHEAYEMGYGAERVASVEQLVSSLRRYLFATVHWIEALFSLAQIENVAEKVAVLKSVFAPYTILCQAARTAQLSRDMDAICLCNRTTIPRQPPRHLLETNLLANNLIPRVLDDLVAPMRKLSLSEAEIVVLSALVILDPA
;
A
#
# COMPACT_ATOMS: atom_id res chain seq x y z
N SER A 1 -68.06 -38.83 39.18
CA SER A 1 -69.01 -37.70 39.14
C SER A 1 -68.95 -37.07 37.75
N PHE A 2 -70.11 -36.98 37.11
CA PHE A 2 -70.50 -36.21 35.92
C PHE A 2 -70.02 -36.60 34.51
N SER A 3 -71.05 -36.91 33.70
CA SER A 3 -71.11 -37.16 32.27
C SER A 3 -71.04 -35.89 31.44
N ALA A 4 -70.74 -36.01 30.14
CA ALA A 4 -71.21 -35.04 29.15
C ALA A 4 -71.56 -35.70 27.81
N ILE A 5 -72.82 -35.53 27.43
CA ILE A 5 -73.42 -35.76 26.11
C ILE A 5 -73.18 -34.49 25.26
N ARG A 6 -73.01 -34.65 23.94
CA ARG A 6 -72.78 -33.56 22.97
C ARG A 6 -74.06 -32.74 22.70
N PRO A 7 -73.93 -31.42 22.48
CA PRO A 7 -74.58 -30.77 21.32
C PRO A 7 -73.63 -29.75 20.66
N ASP A 8 -73.45 -29.74 19.35
CA ASP A 8 -74.33 -29.21 18.29
C ASP A 8 -74.30 -27.67 18.17
N ARG A 9 -73.97 -27.25 16.95
CA ARG A 9 -74.34 -26.04 16.20
C ARG A 9 -74.20 -24.61 16.75
N ASP A 10 -73.69 -23.81 15.81
CA ASP A 10 -74.12 -22.48 15.40
C ASP A 10 -73.42 -21.22 15.94
N ILE A 11 -72.72 -20.59 14.98
CA ILE A 11 -72.92 -19.22 14.50
C ILE A 11 -73.07 -18.14 15.58
N ILE A 12 -71.95 -17.51 15.90
CA ILE A 12 -71.85 -16.08 16.25
C ILE A 12 -70.49 -15.65 15.66
N GLY A 13 -70.30 -14.61 14.87
CA GLY A 13 -71.00 -13.37 14.62
C GLY A 13 -69.91 -12.43 14.09
N LYS A 14 -70.22 -11.64 13.07
CA LYS A 14 -69.25 -10.90 12.24
C LYS A 14 -68.41 -9.92 13.07
N GLN A 15 -67.08 -10.01 12.99
CA GLN A 15 -66.20 -8.88 13.27
C GLN A 15 -65.12 -8.78 12.18
N LYS A 16 -64.98 -7.55 11.64
CA LYS A 16 -64.12 -7.16 10.53
C LYS A 16 -62.69 -7.64 10.71
N ASN A 17 -62.24 -8.56 9.85
CA ASN A 17 -60.81 -8.86 9.75
C ASN A 17 -60.09 -7.63 9.15
N PRO A 18 -59.09 -7.05 9.85
CA PRO A 18 -58.27 -6.01 9.25
C PRO A 18 -57.59 -6.62 8.03
N ARG A 19 -57.69 -5.94 6.87
CA ARG A 19 -56.84 -6.22 5.72
C ARG A 19 -55.41 -6.24 6.26
N ARG A 20 -54.83 -7.43 6.43
CA ARG A 20 -53.38 -7.59 6.61
C ARG A 20 -52.79 -6.83 5.42
N LYS A 21 -52.18 -5.67 5.69
CA LYS A 21 -51.22 -5.07 4.77
C LYS A 21 -50.25 -6.20 4.48
N LYS A 22 -50.28 -6.74 3.26
CA LYS A 22 -49.18 -7.53 2.74
C LYS A 22 -47.97 -6.62 2.92
N LEU A 23 -47.11 -6.97 3.87
CA LEU A 23 -45.80 -6.39 3.98
C LEU A 23 -45.22 -6.54 2.57
N LYS A 24 -45.00 -5.40 1.91
CA LYS A 24 -44.29 -5.36 0.64
C LYS A 24 -42.95 -5.99 0.97
N ARG A 25 -42.76 -7.24 0.55
CA ARG A 25 -41.42 -7.82 0.45
C ARG A 25 -40.76 -6.92 -0.57
N GLU A 26 -39.98 -5.96 -0.09
CA GLU A 26 -39.00 -5.34 -0.94
C GLU A 26 -38.16 -6.51 -1.42
N ASP A 27 -38.28 -6.83 -2.71
CA ASP A 27 -37.20 -7.46 -3.44
C ASP A 27 -36.04 -6.47 -3.35
N SER A 28 -35.34 -6.47 -2.22
CA SER A 28 -33.93 -6.15 -2.21
C SER A 28 -33.28 -7.31 -2.94
N SER A 29 -33.18 -7.15 -4.26
CA SER A 29 -32.26 -7.92 -5.06
C SER A 29 -30.86 -7.64 -4.50
N LEU A 30 -30.45 -8.42 -3.51
CA LEU A 30 -29.04 -8.63 -3.25
C LEU A 30 -28.48 -9.19 -4.56
N PRO A 31 -27.44 -8.57 -5.15
CA PRO A 31 -26.84 -9.14 -6.33
C PRO A 31 -26.41 -10.55 -6.00
N SER A 32 -26.80 -11.50 -6.84
CA SER A 32 -26.36 -12.89 -6.71
C SER A 32 -24.82 -12.91 -6.78
N PRO A 33 -24.13 -13.66 -5.91
CA PRO A 33 -22.69 -13.80 -6.01
C PRO A 33 -22.40 -14.64 -7.25
N GLY A 34 -22.18 -13.97 -8.39
CA GLY A 34 -21.96 -14.66 -9.66
C GLY A 34 -22.33 -13.90 -10.93
N SER A 35 -22.71 -12.62 -10.87
CA SER A 35 -22.95 -11.84 -12.08
C SER A 35 -22.43 -10.41 -11.94
N ALA A 36 -21.44 -10.09 -12.78
CA ALA A 36 -20.65 -8.88 -12.89
C ALA A 36 -19.46 -8.81 -11.93
N ASP A 37 -18.27 -8.99 -12.48
CA ASP A 37 -17.06 -8.23 -12.12
C ASP A 37 -16.04 -8.44 -13.25
N SER A 38 -16.42 -8.02 -14.47
CA SER A 38 -15.40 -7.56 -15.40
C SER A 38 -15.06 -6.13 -14.95
N PRO A 39 -13.78 -5.83 -14.59
CA PRO A 39 -13.40 -4.48 -14.22
C PRO A 39 -13.86 -3.50 -15.32
N SER A 40 -14.33 -2.33 -14.89
CA SER A 40 -14.70 -1.30 -15.84
C SER A 40 -13.44 -0.86 -16.61
N PRO A 41 -13.55 -0.45 -17.88
CA PRO A 41 -12.39 0.02 -18.65
C PRO A 41 -11.63 1.16 -17.98
N HIS A 42 -12.30 1.94 -17.13
CA HIS A 42 -11.68 3.01 -16.35
C HIS A 42 -10.81 2.49 -15.20
N GLU A 43 -11.21 1.41 -14.53
CA GLU A 43 -10.42 0.78 -13.47
C GLU A 43 -9.14 0.17 -14.05
N ASP A 44 -9.23 -0.49 -15.21
CA ASP A 44 -8.05 -1.05 -15.89
C ASP A 44 -7.04 0.05 -16.28
N VAL A 45 -7.51 1.20 -16.76
CA VAL A 45 -6.66 2.35 -17.09
C VAL A 45 -5.98 2.92 -15.83
N LEU A 46 -6.71 3.03 -14.72
CA LEU A 46 -6.13 3.51 -13.45
C LEU A 46 -5.09 2.54 -12.91
N VAL A 47 -5.37 1.23 -12.88
CA VAL A 47 -4.41 0.23 -12.43
C VAL A 47 -3.17 0.24 -13.34
N THR A 48 -3.34 0.36 -14.65
CA THR A 48 -2.23 0.49 -15.59
C THR A 48 -1.36 1.71 -15.28
N PHE A 49 -1.98 2.86 -15.04
CA PHE A 49 -1.26 4.07 -14.62
C PHE A 49 -0.47 3.84 -13.33
N LEU A 50 -1.07 3.22 -12.30
CA LEU A 50 -0.38 2.97 -11.03
C LEU A 50 0.80 1.99 -11.19
N VAL A 51 0.65 0.98 -12.04
CA VAL A 51 1.74 0.03 -12.37
C VAL A 51 2.89 0.75 -13.08
N ASP A 52 2.59 1.66 -14.01
CA ASP A 52 3.60 2.47 -14.67
C ASP A 52 4.33 3.39 -13.68
N VAL A 53 3.61 3.96 -12.71
CA VAL A 53 4.19 4.77 -11.62
C VAL A 53 5.14 3.92 -10.78
N GLU A 54 4.75 2.71 -10.38
CA GLU A 54 5.61 1.79 -9.62
C GLU A 54 6.87 1.43 -10.41
N LEU A 55 6.72 1.03 -11.68
CA LEU A 55 7.85 0.66 -12.53
C LEU A 55 8.86 1.81 -12.66
N GLN A 56 8.37 3.02 -12.89
CA GLN A 56 9.20 4.20 -12.91
C GLN A 56 9.81 4.50 -11.54
N SER A 57 9.06 4.34 -10.44
CA SER A 57 9.53 4.63 -9.08
C SER A 57 10.66 3.71 -8.64
N MET A 58 10.69 2.47 -9.16
CA MET A 58 11.72 1.46 -8.88
C MET A 58 12.95 1.56 -9.79
N GLY A 59 12.80 2.12 -10.99
CA GLY A 59 13.89 2.29 -11.96
C GLY A 59 15.00 3.23 -11.49
N GLY A 60 16.19 3.07 -12.08
CA GLY A 60 17.30 4.03 -11.95
C GLY A 60 17.28 5.11 -13.06
N PRO A 61 18.24 6.04 -13.09
CA PRO A 61 18.30 7.12 -14.08
C PRO A 61 18.33 6.65 -15.55
N ALA A 62 18.71 5.41 -15.83
CA ALA A 62 18.65 4.82 -17.18
C ALA A 62 17.25 4.38 -17.62
N ALA A 63 16.30 4.18 -16.69
CA ALA A 63 14.93 3.79 -16.98
C ALA A 63 14.03 4.98 -17.37
N ARG A 64 14.55 6.21 -17.29
CA ARG A 64 13.85 7.45 -17.62
C ARG A 64 14.60 8.14 -18.76
N THR A 65 13.85 8.75 -19.67
CA THR A 65 14.33 9.36 -20.94
C THR A 65 15.74 9.97 -20.82
N PRO A 66 16.68 9.64 -21.72
CA PRO A 66 18.06 10.06 -21.58
C PRO A 66 18.19 11.58 -21.66
N LEU A 67 18.73 12.19 -20.62
CA LEU A 67 19.11 13.61 -20.63
C LEU A 67 20.39 13.82 -21.46
N PRO A 68 20.56 14.99 -22.11
CA PRO A 68 21.77 15.31 -22.84
C PRO A 68 22.98 15.33 -21.89
N ILE A 69 24.04 14.64 -22.30
CA ILE A 69 25.31 14.51 -21.57
C ILE A 69 25.92 15.91 -21.42
N GLY A 70 25.84 16.48 -20.22
CA GLY A 70 26.42 17.79 -19.97
C GLY A 70 26.25 18.26 -18.54
N ILE A 71 27.30 18.03 -17.75
CA ILE A 71 27.62 18.70 -16.47
C ILE A 71 26.87 18.14 -15.26
N GLN A 72 27.62 17.45 -14.38
CA GLN A 72 27.45 17.63 -12.93
C GLN A 72 28.81 17.44 -12.25
N ARG A 73 29.39 18.58 -11.83
CA ARG A 73 30.43 18.60 -10.80
C ARG A 73 29.77 18.15 -9.50
N ILE A 74 30.34 17.14 -8.87
CA ILE A 74 30.02 16.76 -7.49
C ILE A 74 30.49 17.92 -6.61
N LYS A 75 29.59 18.86 -6.35
CA LYS A 75 29.70 19.76 -5.22
C LYS A 75 28.99 19.05 -4.07
N ALA A 76 29.67 18.87 -2.95
CA ALA A 76 29.00 18.48 -1.73
C ALA A 76 27.93 19.55 -1.44
N GLU A 77 26.68 19.21 -1.68
CA GLU A 77 25.55 20.11 -1.52
C GLU A 77 25.08 20.10 -0.06
N PRO A 78 24.59 21.25 0.43
CA PRO A 78 24.21 21.49 1.83
C PRO A 78 22.98 20.63 2.22
N ASP A 79 22.63 20.62 3.51
CA ASP A 79 21.47 19.88 4.04
C ASP A 79 20.29 19.87 3.06
N MET A 80 19.94 18.68 2.57
CA MET A 80 18.85 18.46 1.62
C MET A 80 17.53 18.84 2.30
N ASP A 81 16.93 19.95 1.87
CA ASP A 81 15.59 20.32 2.31
C ASP A 81 14.54 19.39 1.68
N ILE A 82 13.59 18.90 2.46
CA ILE A 82 12.54 18.01 1.96
C ILE A 82 11.70 18.71 0.88
N SER A 83 11.55 20.04 0.95
CA SER A 83 10.82 20.83 -0.06
C SER A 83 11.54 20.89 -1.41
N SER A 84 12.88 20.78 -1.43
CA SER A 84 13.65 20.79 -2.68
C SER A 84 13.46 19.49 -3.47
N LEU A 85 13.05 18.40 -2.82
CA LEU A 85 12.74 17.13 -3.49
C LEU A 85 11.59 17.26 -4.51
N PHE A 86 10.63 18.15 -4.24
CA PHE A 86 9.51 18.44 -5.14
C PHE A 86 9.81 19.61 -6.08
N SER A 87 10.66 20.56 -5.66
CA SER A 87 10.99 21.75 -6.46
C SER A 87 12.08 21.53 -7.51
N ASN A 88 13.02 20.60 -7.27
CA ASN A 88 14.16 20.35 -8.17
C ASN A 88 14.49 18.84 -8.24
N ARG A 89 13.64 18.09 -8.96
CA ARG A 89 13.76 16.64 -9.14
C ARG A 89 15.13 16.19 -9.64
N TYR A 90 15.72 16.92 -10.60
CA TYR A 90 16.97 16.57 -11.27
C TYR A 90 18.21 16.65 -10.37
N ALA A 91 18.14 17.38 -9.25
CA ALA A 91 19.26 17.50 -8.32
C ALA A 91 19.62 16.16 -7.65
N TYR A 92 18.65 15.26 -7.53
CA TYR A 92 18.78 14.02 -6.75
C TYR A 92 18.65 12.75 -7.58
N GLU A 93 18.43 12.87 -8.90
CA GLU A 93 18.27 11.71 -9.79
C GLU A 93 19.50 10.80 -9.87
N HIS A 94 20.71 11.36 -9.70
CA HIS A 94 21.94 10.57 -9.70
C HIS A 94 22.05 9.63 -8.48
N GLU A 95 21.30 9.91 -7.40
CA GLU A 95 21.33 9.14 -6.16
C GLU A 95 20.35 7.96 -6.16
N ALA A 96 19.39 7.95 -7.10
CA ALA A 96 18.36 6.92 -7.20
C ALA A 96 18.85 5.74 -8.06
N TYR A 97 19.51 4.75 -7.44
CA TYR A 97 19.85 3.50 -8.12
C TYR A 97 18.61 2.64 -8.40
N GLU A 98 18.73 1.70 -9.34
CA GLU A 98 17.67 0.72 -9.64
C GLU A 98 17.40 -0.18 -8.42
N MET A 99 16.14 -0.23 -7.98
CA MET A 99 15.75 -1.01 -6.82
C MET A 99 15.81 -2.51 -7.13
N GLY A 100 16.46 -3.27 -6.27
CA GLY A 100 16.56 -4.72 -6.38
C GLY A 100 16.56 -5.37 -5.01
N TYR A 101 15.92 -6.53 -4.91
CA TYR A 101 15.75 -7.25 -3.65
C TYR A 101 16.47 -8.58 -3.72
N GLY A 102 17.12 -8.97 -2.62
CA GLY A 102 17.90 -10.19 -2.53
C GLY A 102 18.27 -10.49 -1.08
N ALA A 103 18.50 -11.77 -0.79
CA ALA A 103 18.85 -12.26 0.54
C ALA A 103 20.37 -12.48 0.70
N GLU A 104 21.19 -11.65 0.04
CA GLU A 104 22.62 -11.94 -0.11
C GLU A 104 23.42 -11.66 1.17
N ARG A 105 23.16 -10.51 1.81
CA ARG A 105 23.96 -10.02 2.97
C ARG A 105 23.11 -9.22 3.95
N VAL A 106 23.52 -9.22 5.22
CA VAL A 106 22.96 -8.32 6.25
C VAL A 106 23.44 -6.89 5.98
N ALA A 107 22.54 -5.92 6.09
CA ALA A 107 22.82 -4.52 5.85
C ALA A 107 23.78 -3.93 6.90
N SER A 108 24.74 -3.11 6.46
CA SER A 108 25.43 -2.15 7.32
C SER A 108 24.57 -0.91 7.60
N VAL A 109 25.00 -0.03 8.51
CA VAL A 109 24.35 1.27 8.77
C VAL A 109 24.25 2.10 7.49
N GLU A 110 25.34 2.16 6.71
CA GLU A 110 25.38 2.90 5.45
C GLU A 110 24.39 2.33 4.43
N GLN A 111 24.28 1.01 4.36
CA GLN A 111 23.33 0.33 3.47
C GLN A 111 21.88 0.55 3.91
N LEU A 112 21.61 0.56 5.23
CA LEU A 112 20.29 0.91 5.75
C LEU A 112 19.90 2.34 5.36
N VAL A 113 20.77 3.32 5.64
CA VAL A 113 20.54 4.73 5.28
C VAL A 113 20.35 4.90 3.78
N SER A 114 21.19 4.26 2.96
CA SER A 114 21.08 4.28 1.50
C SER A 114 19.75 3.68 1.01
N SER A 115 19.26 2.60 1.62
CA SER A 115 17.96 2.02 1.28
C SER A 115 16.81 2.94 1.64
N LEU A 116 16.83 3.57 2.83
CA LEU A 116 15.80 4.51 3.26
C LEU A 116 15.75 5.76 2.38
N ARG A 117 16.91 6.29 1.99
CA ARG A 117 16.99 7.39 1.02
C ARG A 117 16.40 6.99 -0.33
N ARG A 118 16.58 5.74 -0.76
CA ARG A 118 15.98 5.25 -2.00
C ARG A 118 14.46 5.10 -1.92
N TYR A 119 13.94 4.60 -0.80
CA TYR A 119 12.50 4.58 -0.53
C TYR A 119 11.90 5.99 -0.49
N LEU A 120 12.65 6.97 0.03
CA LEU A 120 12.23 8.37 0.07
C LEU A 120 11.99 8.91 -1.34
N PHE A 121 12.95 8.69 -2.26
CA PHE A 121 12.77 9.09 -3.67
C PHE A 121 11.63 8.36 -4.38
N ALA A 122 11.42 7.08 -4.06
CA ALA A 122 10.27 6.34 -4.58
C ALA A 122 8.94 6.96 -4.10
N THR A 123 8.86 7.31 -2.81
CA THR A 123 7.68 7.94 -2.21
C THR A 123 7.40 9.31 -2.83
N VAL A 124 8.45 10.14 -3.01
CA VAL A 124 8.34 11.44 -3.70
C VAL A 124 7.80 11.26 -5.11
N HIS A 125 8.29 10.26 -5.86
CA HIS A 125 7.83 9.99 -7.21
C HIS A 125 6.34 9.60 -7.25
N TRP A 126 5.93 8.75 -6.32
CA TRP A 126 4.55 8.34 -6.14
C TRP A 126 3.63 9.52 -5.85
N ILE A 127 4.01 10.37 -4.89
CA ILE A 127 3.27 11.59 -4.55
C ILE A 127 3.16 12.50 -5.77
N GLU A 128 4.25 12.76 -6.48
CA GLU A 128 4.25 13.59 -7.69
C GLU A 128 3.30 13.05 -8.77
N ALA A 129 3.31 11.74 -9.04
CA ALA A 129 2.45 11.15 -10.05
C ALA A 129 0.97 11.24 -9.68
N LEU A 130 0.61 10.92 -8.43
CA LEU A 130 -0.77 10.99 -7.95
C LEU A 130 -1.28 12.43 -7.88
N PHE A 131 -0.45 13.36 -7.40
CA PHE A 131 -0.81 14.77 -7.33
C PHE A 131 -0.92 15.39 -8.73
N SER A 132 -0.06 14.99 -9.68
CA SER A 132 -0.18 15.42 -11.08
C SER A 132 -1.48 14.92 -11.70
N LEU A 133 -1.88 13.68 -11.43
CA LEU A 133 -3.18 13.14 -11.86
C LEU A 133 -4.35 13.95 -11.28
N ALA A 134 -4.24 14.36 -10.02
CA ALA A 134 -5.23 15.19 -9.33
C ALA A 134 -5.12 16.70 -9.60
N GLN A 135 -4.14 17.15 -10.40
CA GLN A 135 -3.86 18.56 -10.69
C GLN A 135 -3.53 19.39 -9.43
N ILE A 136 -2.79 18.80 -8.48
CA ILE A 136 -2.34 19.45 -7.23
C ILE A 136 -0.87 19.84 -7.35
N GLU A 137 -0.57 21.14 -7.33
CA GLU A 137 0.79 21.66 -7.50
C GLU A 137 1.44 22.16 -6.19
N ASN A 138 0.68 22.22 -5.09
CA ASN A 138 1.15 22.79 -3.83
C ASN A 138 2.26 21.94 -3.19
N VAL A 139 3.47 22.47 -3.17
CA VAL A 139 4.65 21.81 -2.58
C VAL A 139 4.48 21.58 -1.07
N ALA A 140 3.85 22.49 -0.34
CA ALA A 140 3.65 22.32 1.10
C ALA A 140 2.73 21.13 1.42
N GLU A 141 1.71 20.91 0.60
CA GLU A 141 0.82 19.74 0.72
C GLU A 141 1.55 18.44 0.39
N LYS A 142 2.35 18.44 -0.70
CA LYS A 142 3.20 17.29 -1.06
C LYS A 142 4.18 16.92 0.06
N VAL A 143 4.81 17.92 0.70
CA VAL A 143 5.70 17.73 1.85
C VAL A 143 4.95 17.20 3.07
N ALA A 144 3.73 17.68 3.33
CA ALA A 144 2.91 17.20 4.43
C ALA A 144 2.56 15.72 4.26
N VAL A 145 2.10 15.33 3.06
CA VAL A 145 1.81 13.93 2.72
C VAL A 145 3.06 13.06 2.82
N LEU A 146 4.20 13.53 2.30
CA LEU A 146 5.46 12.77 2.40
C LEU A 146 5.83 12.44 3.84
N LYS A 147 5.68 13.40 4.76
CA LYS A 147 5.99 13.21 6.19
C LYS A 147 5.09 12.19 6.87
N SER A 148 3.81 12.10 6.48
CA SER A 148 2.87 11.13 7.07
C SER A 148 3.01 9.75 6.45
N VAL A 149 3.26 9.64 5.14
CA VAL A 149 3.19 8.36 4.42
C VAL A 149 4.53 7.65 4.24
N PHE A 150 5.67 8.30 4.46
CA PHE A 150 6.99 7.71 4.18
C PHE A 150 7.23 6.40 4.94
N ALA A 151 6.95 6.39 6.26
CA ALA A 151 7.11 5.20 7.08
C ALA A 151 6.18 4.04 6.69
N PRO A 152 4.84 4.22 6.59
CA PRO A 152 3.96 3.13 6.18
C PRO A 152 4.23 2.64 4.76
N TYR A 153 4.55 3.53 3.81
CA TYR A 153 4.92 3.15 2.45
C TYR A 153 6.20 2.28 2.45
N THR A 154 7.24 2.71 3.18
CA THR A 154 8.50 1.95 3.29
C THR A 154 8.29 0.56 3.87
N ILE A 155 7.48 0.45 4.93
CA ILE A 155 7.13 -0.83 5.57
C ILE A 155 6.37 -1.73 4.59
N LEU A 156 5.38 -1.19 3.86
CA LEU A 156 4.64 -1.94 2.85
C LEU A 156 5.57 -2.48 1.76
N CYS A 157 6.44 -1.65 1.19
CA CYS A 157 7.38 -2.08 0.15
C CYS A 157 8.30 -3.20 0.66
N GLN A 158 8.87 -3.05 1.86
CA GLN A 158 9.72 -4.08 2.45
C GLN A 158 8.94 -5.38 2.68
N ALA A 159 7.74 -5.30 3.24
CA ALA A 159 6.92 -6.48 3.53
C ALA A 159 6.49 -7.21 2.24
N ALA A 160 5.95 -6.47 1.27
CA ALA A 160 5.49 -7.01 -0.01
C ALA A 160 6.63 -7.72 -0.75
N ARG A 161 7.77 -7.04 -0.91
CA ARG A 161 8.90 -7.57 -1.68
C ARG A 161 9.57 -8.74 -0.96
N THR A 162 9.64 -8.70 0.38
CA THR A 162 10.09 -9.86 1.17
C THR A 162 9.15 -11.05 1.00
N ALA A 163 7.84 -10.82 1.02
CA ALA A 163 6.84 -11.88 0.86
C ALA A 163 6.94 -12.57 -0.50
N GLN A 164 7.15 -11.80 -1.58
CA GLN A 164 7.23 -12.31 -2.94
C GLN A 164 8.58 -12.95 -3.31
N LEU A 165 9.68 -12.35 -2.87
CA LEU A 165 11.02 -12.65 -3.42
C LEU A 165 11.91 -13.46 -2.48
N SER A 166 11.58 -13.53 -1.18
CA SER A 166 12.37 -14.26 -0.19
C SER A 166 11.58 -15.41 0.42
N ARG A 167 12.27 -16.53 0.62
CA ARG A 167 11.79 -17.67 1.42
C ARG A 167 12.26 -17.62 2.88
N ASP A 168 13.15 -16.69 3.20
CA ASP A 168 13.61 -16.49 4.57
C ASP A 168 12.44 -15.98 5.42
N MET A 169 12.18 -16.66 6.54
CA MET A 169 11.12 -16.32 7.49
C MET A 169 11.64 -15.35 8.57
N ASP A 170 12.94 -15.19 8.69
CA ASP A 170 13.61 -14.47 9.76
C ASP A 170 14.42 -13.26 9.24
N ALA A 171 14.13 -12.77 8.04
CA ALA A 171 14.75 -11.56 7.51
C ALA A 171 13.83 -10.79 6.57
N ILE A 172 13.93 -9.46 6.61
CA ILE A 172 13.31 -8.58 5.61
C ILE A 172 14.34 -8.19 4.54
N CYS A 173 13.89 -8.07 3.29
CA CYS A 173 14.69 -7.63 2.16
C CYS A 173 14.59 -6.10 1.96
N LEU A 174 15.72 -5.47 1.70
CA LEU A 174 15.83 -4.06 1.34
C LEU A 174 16.04 -3.90 -0.17
N CYS A 175 15.75 -2.70 -0.68
CA CYS A 175 15.81 -2.37 -2.12
C CYS A 175 17.22 -2.28 -2.71
N ASN A 176 18.26 -2.51 -1.92
CA ASN A 176 19.66 -2.57 -2.34
C ASN A 176 20.26 -3.97 -2.17
N ARG A 177 19.43 -5.02 -2.26
CA ARG A 177 19.85 -6.43 -2.18
C ARG A 177 20.51 -6.82 -0.85
N THR A 178 20.20 -6.08 0.21
CA THR A 178 20.60 -6.41 1.58
C THR A 178 19.39 -6.81 2.41
N THR A 179 19.65 -7.32 3.61
CA THR A 179 18.61 -7.80 4.52
C THR A 179 18.78 -7.25 5.92
N ILE A 180 17.67 -7.20 6.65
CA ILE A 180 17.68 -6.97 8.09
C ILE A 180 17.15 -8.24 8.76
N PRO A 181 17.95 -8.95 9.57
CA PRO A 181 17.48 -10.13 10.27
C PRO A 181 16.45 -9.75 11.35
N ARG A 182 15.60 -10.72 11.70
CA ARG A 182 14.55 -10.61 12.72
C ARG A 182 15.07 -10.05 14.04
N GLN A 183 16.31 -10.38 14.37
CA GLN A 183 17.07 -9.76 15.46
C GLN A 183 18.18 -8.89 14.85
N PRO A 184 17.93 -7.59 14.62
CA PRO A 184 18.92 -6.71 14.02
C PRO A 184 20.17 -6.60 14.90
N PRO A 185 21.38 -6.55 14.31
CA PRO A 185 22.58 -6.21 15.04
C PRO A 185 22.45 -4.88 15.80
N ARG A 186 23.09 -4.79 16.99
CA ARG A 186 23.01 -3.60 17.87
C ARG A 186 23.32 -2.28 17.15
N HIS A 187 24.35 -2.29 16.30
CA HIS A 187 24.76 -1.10 15.56
C HIS A 187 23.68 -0.56 14.60
N LEU A 188 22.74 -1.39 14.14
CA LEU A 188 21.59 -0.92 13.36
C LEU A 188 20.51 -0.31 14.25
N LEU A 189 20.28 -0.87 15.44
CA LEU A 189 19.29 -0.36 16.41
C LEU A 189 19.72 1.00 16.98
N GLU A 190 21.01 1.21 17.19
CA GLU A 190 21.60 2.46 17.69
C GLU A 190 21.39 3.67 16.74
N THR A 191 21.01 3.42 15.48
CA THR A 191 20.74 4.49 14.49
C THR A 191 19.42 5.22 14.74
N ASN A 192 18.50 4.66 15.54
CA ASN A 192 17.09 5.10 15.66
C ASN A 192 16.28 5.08 14.36
N LEU A 193 16.81 4.51 13.27
CA LEU A 193 16.10 4.36 11.99
C LEU A 193 15.16 3.15 12.00
N LEU A 194 15.36 2.21 12.94
CA LEU A 194 14.51 1.06 13.16
C LEU A 194 13.89 1.18 14.55
N ALA A 195 12.56 1.21 14.62
CA ALA A 195 11.87 1.16 15.90
C ALA A 195 12.10 -0.20 16.58
N ASN A 196 12.09 -0.21 17.91
CA ASN A 196 12.21 -1.44 18.69
C ASN A 196 11.11 -2.43 18.30
N ASN A 197 11.49 -3.69 18.08
CA ASN A 197 10.61 -4.77 17.64
C ASN A 197 9.90 -4.52 16.29
N LEU A 198 10.34 -3.54 15.48
CA LEU A 198 9.76 -3.30 14.16
C LEU A 198 9.91 -4.53 13.27
N ILE A 199 11.11 -5.10 13.16
CA ILE A 199 11.39 -6.19 12.21
C ILE A 199 10.57 -7.46 12.51
N PRO A 200 10.52 -7.98 13.75
CA PRO A 200 9.64 -9.10 14.08
C PRO A 200 8.18 -8.83 13.74
N ARG A 201 7.68 -7.61 14.00
CA ARG A 201 6.29 -7.25 13.69
C ARG A 201 6.03 -7.16 12.20
N VAL A 202 6.94 -6.59 11.41
CA VAL A 202 6.82 -6.59 9.95
C VAL A 202 6.77 -8.02 9.41
N LEU A 203 7.59 -8.92 9.96
CA LEU A 203 7.59 -10.33 9.55
C LEU A 203 6.27 -11.04 9.90
N ASP A 204 5.79 -10.87 11.13
CA ASP A 204 4.63 -11.62 11.64
C ASP A 204 3.29 -11.02 11.20
N ASP A 205 3.17 -9.69 11.25
CA ASP A 205 1.92 -8.97 11.04
C ASP A 205 1.70 -8.60 9.57
N LEU A 206 2.75 -8.60 8.72
CA LEU A 206 2.65 -8.21 7.30
C LEU A 206 3.18 -9.31 6.37
N VAL A 207 4.46 -9.68 6.45
CA VAL A 207 5.08 -10.62 5.50
C VAL A 207 4.37 -11.98 5.53
N ALA A 208 4.13 -12.54 6.71
CA ALA A 208 3.47 -13.84 6.83
C ALA A 208 2.02 -13.83 6.28
N PRO A 209 1.17 -12.84 6.59
CA PRO A 209 -0.13 -12.68 5.92
C PRO A 209 -0.04 -12.49 4.42
N MET A 210 0.85 -11.63 3.92
CA MET A 210 1.00 -11.37 2.48
C MET A 210 1.41 -12.63 1.71
N ARG A 211 2.27 -13.47 2.28
CA ARG A 211 2.61 -14.80 1.70
C ARG A 211 1.39 -15.71 1.59
N LYS A 212 0.52 -15.71 2.59
CA LYS A 212 -0.72 -16.51 2.57
C LYS A 212 -1.72 -15.98 1.55
N LEU A 213 -1.82 -14.67 1.40
CA LEU A 213 -2.70 -14.02 0.43
C LEU A 213 -2.18 -14.15 -1.01
N SER A 214 -0.87 -14.33 -1.20
CA SER A 214 -0.24 -14.43 -2.52
C SER A 214 -0.59 -13.24 -3.42
N LEU A 215 -0.47 -12.03 -2.87
CA LEU A 215 -0.81 -10.79 -3.56
C LEU A 215 -0.04 -10.65 -4.88
N SER A 216 -0.77 -10.33 -5.94
CA SER A 216 -0.24 -9.96 -7.24
C SER A 216 0.45 -8.59 -7.20
N GLU A 217 1.26 -8.31 -8.22
CA GLU A 217 1.89 -6.99 -8.38
C GLU A 217 0.85 -5.86 -8.41
N ALA A 218 -0.25 -6.05 -9.15
CA ALA A 218 -1.30 -5.06 -9.26
C ALA A 218 -1.95 -4.74 -7.90
N GLU A 219 -2.22 -5.76 -7.08
CA GLU A 219 -2.78 -5.57 -5.74
C GLU A 219 -1.81 -4.83 -4.81
N ILE A 220 -0.51 -5.15 -4.87
CA ILE A 220 0.52 -4.43 -4.09
C ILE A 220 0.60 -2.97 -4.52
N VAL A 221 0.58 -2.70 -5.83
CA VAL A 221 0.60 -1.36 -6.40
C VAL A 221 -0.62 -0.55 -5.96
N VAL A 222 -1.81 -1.16 -5.95
CA VAL A 222 -3.04 -0.53 -5.43
C VAL A 222 -2.91 -0.24 -3.93
N LEU A 223 -2.39 -1.17 -3.13
CA LEU A 223 -2.12 -0.95 -1.71
C LEU A 223 -1.13 0.20 -1.49
N SER A 224 -0.08 0.31 -2.31
CA SER A 224 0.86 1.43 -2.27
C SER A 224 0.16 2.76 -2.50
N ALA A 225 -0.70 2.84 -3.52
CA ALA A 225 -1.49 4.02 -3.80
C ALA A 225 -2.42 4.38 -2.63
N LEU A 226 -3.09 3.40 -2.03
CA LEU A 226 -3.96 3.61 -0.86
C LEU A 226 -3.18 4.17 0.33
N VAL A 227 -2.00 3.62 0.62
CA VAL A 227 -1.14 4.13 1.71
C VAL A 227 -0.72 5.58 1.48
N ILE A 228 -0.47 5.98 0.23
CA ILE A 228 -0.06 7.34 -0.10
C ILE A 228 -1.24 8.33 -0.10
N LEU A 229 -2.43 7.86 -0.49
CA LEU A 229 -3.66 8.65 -0.54
C LEU A 229 -4.40 8.74 0.79
N ASP A 230 -3.95 8.00 1.82
CA ASP A 230 -4.47 8.06 3.19
C ASP A 230 -3.43 8.66 4.16
N PRO A 231 -3.15 9.98 4.06
CA PRO A 231 -2.29 10.64 5.02
C PRO A 231 -2.98 10.69 6.40
N ALA A 232 -2.39 9.97 7.36
CA ALA A 232 -2.84 9.94 8.76
C ALA A 232 -2.79 11.31 9.46
#